data_AF-A0A3D6C4L3-F1
#
_entry.id   AF-A0A3D6C4L3-F1
#
_cell.length_a   1.000
_cell.length_b   1.000
_cell.length_c   1.000
_cell.angle_alpha   90.00
_cell.angle_beta   90.00
_cell.angle_gamma   90.00
#
_symmetry.space_group_name_H-M   'P 1'
#
loop_
_entity.id
_entity.type
_entity.pdbx_description
1 polymer ?
#
loop_
_entity_poly.entity_id
_entity_poly.type
_entity_poly.pdbx_seq_one_letter_code
_entity_poly.pdbx_strand_id
1 'polypeptide(L)' 'NFQCVNATYINAYAFPGGSIAVTRGILLELQNEAELAALLGHELGHVNARHTAEQQSKSAISGQVVGVLAAIANTQA' A
#
# COMPACT_ATOMS: atom_id res chain seq x y z
N ASN A 1 9.42 -9.33 3.85
CA ASN A 1 10.34 -8.54 4.72
C ASN A 1 9.45 -7.72 5.64
N PHE A 2 9.70 -7.74 6.95
CA PHE A 2 8.87 -7.00 7.93
C PHE A 2 9.73 -5.93 8.58
N GLN A 3 9.25 -4.68 8.58
CA GLN A 3 9.96 -3.57 9.20
C GLN A 3 9.06 -2.77 10.13
N CYS A 4 9.61 -2.40 11.28
CA CYS A 4 9.04 -1.35 12.11
C CYS A 4 9.66 -0.02 11.70
N VAL A 5 8.83 0.95 11.34
CA VAL A 5 9.27 2.30 11.01
C VAL A 5 9.07 3.24 12.18
N ASN A 6 10.02 4.15 12.42
CA ASN A 6 9.93 5.11 13.50
C ASN A 6 8.98 6.27 13.14
N ALA A 7 7.68 5.98 13.17
CA ALA A 7 6.60 6.93 12.96
C ALA A 7 5.58 6.80 14.10
N THR A 8 5.05 7.93 14.57
CA THR A 8 4.14 7.98 15.73
C THR A 8 2.67 7.81 15.36
N TYR A 9 2.29 8.00 14.10
CA TYR A 9 0.91 7.76 13.66
C TYR A 9 0.62 6.26 13.57
N ILE A 10 -0.65 5.88 13.68
CA ILE A 10 -1.11 4.48 13.67
C ILE A 10 -1.31 4.04 12.23
N ASN A 11 -0.48 3.12 11.72
CA ASN A 11 -0.67 2.54 10.39
C ASN A 11 0.13 1.25 10.16
N ALA A 12 -0.27 0.50 9.13
CA ALA A 12 0.48 -0.59 8.52
C ALA A 12 0.38 -0.51 7.00
N TYR A 13 1.40 -1.01 6.31
CA TYR A 13 1.49 -0.96 4.85
C TYR A 13 1.94 -2.30 4.29
N ALA A 14 1.23 -2.79 3.27
CA ALA A 14 1.65 -3.88 2.40
C ALA A 14 2.08 -3.36 1.03
N PHE A 15 3.34 -3.60 0.67
CA PHE A 15 3.92 -3.21 -0.62
C PHE A 15 3.83 -4.34 -1.65
N PRO A 16 3.78 -4.00 -2.96
CA PRO A 16 3.92 -5.02 -4.00
C PRO A 16 5.24 -5.77 -3.81
N GLY A 17 5.21 -7.09 -3.95
CA GLY A 17 6.35 -7.96 -3.66
C GLY A 17 6.40 -8.47 -2.21
N GLY A 18 5.45 -8.08 -1.35
CA GLY A 18 5.24 -8.73 -0.04
C GLY A 18 6.12 -8.22 1.10
N SER A 19 6.66 -7.01 0.96
CA SER A 19 7.22 -6.29 2.10
C SER A 19 6.10 -5.64 2.89
N ILE A 20 6.17 -5.73 4.22
CA ILE A 20 5.20 -5.15 5.14
C ILE A 20 5.95 -4.19 6.08
N ALA A 21 5.39 -3.00 6.28
CA ALA A 21 5.89 -2.04 7.26
C ALA A 21 4.81 -1.68 8.27
N VAL A 22 5.17 -1.62 9.55
CA VAL A 22 4.29 -1.19 10.64
C VAL A 22 4.89 0.03 11.32
N THR A 23 4.05 0.98 11.72
CA THR A 23 4.54 2.15 12.46
C THR A 23 4.78 1.82 13.93
N ARG A 24 5.73 2.51 14.57
CA ARG A 24 5.86 2.47 16.03
C ARG A 24 4.54 2.84 16.73
N GLY A 25 3.77 3.77 16.17
CA GLY A 25 2.46 4.18 16.67
C GLY A 25 1.48 3.02 16.80
N ILE A 26 1.32 2.19 15.75
CA ILE A 26 0.38 1.06 15.82
C ILE A 26 0.81 0.01 16.84
N LEU A 27 2.12 -0.23 17.00
CA LEU A 27 2.63 -1.21 17.96
C LEU A 27 2.35 -0.83 19.43
N LEU A 28 2.21 0.46 19.72
CA LEU A 28 1.88 0.93 21.07
C LEU A 28 0.40 0.74 21.43
N GLU A 29 -0.46 0.56 20.43
CA GLU A 29 -1.91 0.37 20.61
C GLU A 29 -2.29 -1.12 20.79
N LEU A 30 -1.46 -2.04 20.27
CA LEU A 30 -1.73 -3.47 20.34
C LEU A 30 -1.56 -3.98 21.78
N GLN A 31 -2.54 -4.71 22.30
CA GLN A 31 -2.53 -5.18 23.69
C GLN A 31 -1.83 -6.52 23.86
N ASN A 32 -1.70 -7.30 22.78
CA ASN A 32 -1.14 -8.63 22.81
C ASN A 32 -0.64 -9.06 21.42
N GLU A 33 0.10 -10.16 21.40
CA GLU A 33 0.67 -10.72 20.17
C GLU A 33 -0.40 -11.25 19.19
N ALA A 34 -1.59 -11.61 19.66
CA ALA A 34 -2.66 -12.10 18.80
C ALA A 34 -3.22 -10.98 17.91
N GLU A 35 -3.34 -9.75 18.45
CA GLU A 35 -3.71 -8.58 17.66
C GLU A 35 -2.65 -8.23 16.62
N LEU A 36 -1.37 -8.32 16.97
CA LEU A 36 -0.28 -8.16 16.01
C LEU A 36 -0.35 -9.21 14.91
N ALA A 37 -0.58 -10.48 15.26
CA ALA A 37 -0.71 -11.57 14.30
C ALA A 37 -1.92 -11.37 13.37
N ALA A 38 -3.07 -10.92 13.91
CA ALA A 38 -4.25 -10.62 13.12
C ALA A 38 -4.00 -9.48 12.12
N LEU A 39 -3.34 -8.40 12.58
CA LEU A 39 -2.94 -7.28 11.73
C LEU A 39 -2.00 -7.73 10.61
N LEU A 40 -0.92 -8.43 10.94
CA LEU A 40 0.02 -8.92 9.94
C LEU A 40 -0.62 -9.92 8.97
N GLY A 41 -1.54 -10.75 9.47
CA GLY A 41 -2.32 -11.69 8.65
C GLY A 41 -3.24 -10.98 7.66
N HIS A 42 -3.91 -9.89 8.06
CA HIS A 42 -4.71 -9.04 7.18
C HIS A 42 -3.86 -8.46 6.03
N GLU A 43 -2.72 -7.85 6.36
CA GLU A 43 -1.80 -7.28 5.39
C GLU A 43 -1.22 -8.34 4.44
N LEU A 44 -0.87 -9.52 4.97
CA LEU A 44 -0.38 -10.63 4.16
C LEU A 44 -1.47 -11.17 3.22
N GLY A 45 -2.74 -11.15 3.66
CA GLY A 45 -3.89 -11.44 2.82
C GLY A 45 -3.98 -10.52 1.61
N HIS A 46 -3.77 -9.21 1.79
CA HIS A 46 -3.71 -8.25 0.68
C HIS A 46 -2.56 -8.51 -0.28
N VAL A 47 -1.39 -8.88 0.24
CA VAL A 47 -0.24 -9.29 -0.59
C VAL A 47 -0.58 -10.51 -1.43
N ASN A 48 -1.13 -11.56 -0.80
CA ASN A 48 -1.47 -12.81 -1.48
C ASN A 48 -2.54 -12.60 -2.55
N ALA A 49 -3.53 -11.74 -2.27
CA ALA A 49 -4.56 -11.33 -3.24
C ALA A 49 -4.04 -10.35 -4.31
N ARG A 50 -2.78 -9.90 -4.21
CA ARG A 50 -2.14 -8.94 -5.13
C ARG A 50 -2.87 -7.59 -5.24
N HIS A 51 -3.66 -7.21 -4.24
CA HIS A 51 -4.45 -5.97 -4.26
C HIS A 51 -3.58 -4.73 -4.47
N THR A 52 -2.43 -4.62 -3.80
CA THR A 52 -1.53 -3.47 -3.98
C THR A 52 -0.98 -3.39 -5.40
N ALA A 53 -0.65 -4.53 -6.03
CA ALA A 53 -0.17 -4.56 -7.40
C ALA A 53 -1.28 -4.20 -8.40
N GLU A 54 -2.51 -4.69 -8.17
CA GLU A 54 -3.67 -4.34 -8.97
C GLU A 54 -3.98 -2.84 -8.88
N GLN A 55 -3.96 -2.28 -7.67
CA GLN A 55 -4.21 -0.86 -7.45
C GLN A 55 -3.13 0.00 -8.11
N GLN A 56 -1.86 -0.39 -8.02
CA GLN A 56 -0.79 0.30 -8.74
C GLN A 56 -0.94 0.23 -10.26
N SER A 57 -1.32 -0.94 -10.79
CA SER A 57 -1.56 -1.11 -12.23
C SER A 57 -2.70 -0.22 -12.72
N LYS A 58 -3.81 -0.17 -11.98
CA LYS A 58 -4.95 0.72 -12.29
C LYS A 58 -4.54 2.19 -12.30
N SER A 59 -3.77 2.62 -11.31
CA SER A 59 -3.28 4.01 -11.22
C SER A 59 -2.28 4.36 -12.33
N ALA A 60 -1.43 3.41 -12.74
CA ALA A 60 -0.50 3.64 -13.85
C ALA A 60 -1.25 3.80 -15.18
N ILE A 61 -2.24 2.93 -15.43
CA ILE A 61 -3.05 2.99 -16.65
C ILE A 61 -3.87 4.29 -16.70
N SER A 62 -4.51 4.67 -15.60
CA SER A 62 -5.29 5.92 -15.56
C SER A 62 -4.42 7.15 -15.80
N GLY A 63 -3.22 7.20 -15.19
CA GLY A 63 -2.26 8.27 -15.43
C GLY A 63 -1.78 8.34 -16.88
N GLN A 64 -1.52 7.19 -17.53
CA GLN A 64 -1.14 7.14 -18.94
C GLN A 64 -2.27 7.60 -19.87
N VAL A 65 -3.51 7.17 -19.63
CA VAL A 65 -4.66 7.57 -20.43
C VAL A 65 -4.88 9.08 -20.35
N VAL A 66 -4.84 9.65 -19.15
CA VAL A 66 -4.96 11.11 -18.96
C VAL A 66 -3.80 11.85 -19.64
N GLY A 67 -2.57 11.34 -19.50
CA GLY A 67 -1.39 11.93 -20.14
C GLY A 67 -1.49 11.92 -21.68
N VAL A 68 -1.95 10.81 -22.27
CA VAL A 68 -2.19 10.71 -23.71
C VAL A 68 -3.28 11.70 -24.12
N LEU A 69 -4.45 11.69 -23.47
CA LEU A 69 -5.57 12.60 -23.77
C LEU A 69 -5.16 14.07 -23.70
N ALA A 70 -4.38 14.46 -22.69
CA ALA A 70 -3.85 15.81 -22.56
C ALA A 70 -2.89 16.16 -23.71
N ALA A 71 -2.03 15.22 -24.13
CA ALA A 71 -1.12 15.43 -25.24
C ALA A 71 -1.84 15.63 -26.59
N ILE A 72 -2.86 14.80 -26.89
CA ILE A 72 -3.69 14.99 -28.10
C ILE A 72 -4.48 16.31 -28.03
N ALA A 73 -5.04 16.67 -26.88
CA ALA A 73 -5.74 17.95 -26.72
C ALA A 73 -4.82 19.15 -26.97
N ASN A 74 -3.59 19.11 -26.45
CA ASN A 74 -2.58 20.16 -26.70
C ASN A 74 -2.08 20.22 -28.15
N THR A 75 -2.19 19.12 -28.91
CA THR A 75 -1.77 19.10 -30.33
C THR A 75 -2.85 19.69 -31.24
N GLN A 76 -4.10 19.81 -30.77
CA GLN A 76 -5.22 20.41 -31.52
C GLN A 76 -5.48 21.89 -31.20
N ALA A 77 -4.71 22.47 -30.27
CA ALA A 77 -4.69 23.91 -29.96
C ALA A 77 -3.56 24.60 -30.73
#